data_AF-A0A5B7HH08-F1
#
_entry.id   AF-A0A5B7HH08-F1
#
_cell.length_a   1.000
_cell.length_b   1.000
_cell.length_c   1.000
_cell.angle_alpha   90.00
_cell.angle_beta   90.00
_cell.angle_gamma   90.00
#
_symmetry.space_group_name_H-M   'P 1'
#
loop_
_entity.id
_entity.type
_entity.pdbx_description
1 polymer ?
#
loop_
_entity_poly.entity_id
_entity_poly.type
_entity_poly.pdbx_seq_one_letter_code
_entity_poly.pdbx_strand_id
1 'polypeptide(L)' 'MPTSVAFIGTGQIMGWGNKAIEIRSVETGHLDGVFMHKKAQKLKFLCERNDKVFPHYLNDSLSDPCVSG' A
#
# COMPACT_ATOMS: atom_id res chain seq x y z
N MET A 1 0.83 3.96 12.23
CA MET A 1 -0.49 4.01 11.58
C MET A 1 -0.28 4.04 10.08
N PRO A 2 -0.99 3.21 9.28
CA PRO A 2 -0.88 3.25 7.83
C PRO A 2 -1.29 4.62 7.29
N THR A 3 -0.59 5.09 6.26
CA THR A 3 -0.87 6.35 5.56
C THR A 3 -1.91 6.16 4.46
N SER A 4 -2.09 4.93 3.99
CA SER A 4 -3.12 4.58 3.02
C SER A 4 -3.54 3.13 3.23
N VAL A 5 -4.80 2.82 2.91
CA VAL A 5 -5.41 1.50 3.10
C VAL A 5 -6.20 1.15 1.84
N ALA A 6 -6.12 -0.12 1.42
CA ALA A 6 -6.93 -0.66 0.34
C ALA A 6 -7.55 -2.00 0.78
N PHE A 7 -8.76 -2.26 0.31
CA PHE A 7 -9.35 -3.58 0.42
C PHE A 7 -8.72 -4.47 -0.66
N ILE A 8 -8.20 -5.62 -0.25
CA ILE A 8 -7.73 -6.64 -1.17
C ILE A 8 -8.74 -7.78 -1.03
N GLY A 9 -9.45 -8.12 -2.11
CA GLY A 9 -10.55 -9.09 -2.06
C GLY A 9 -10.21 -10.34 -1.23
N THR A 10 -11.22 -10.99 -0.63
CA THR A 10 -11.15 -12.05 0.43
C THR A 10 -11.28 -11.58 1.89
N GLY A 11 -11.79 -10.38 2.13
CA GLY A 11 -12.06 -9.92 3.52
C GLY A 11 -10.81 -9.45 4.25
N GLN A 12 -9.81 -9.00 3.50
CA GLN A 12 -8.57 -8.44 4.03
C GLN A 12 -8.41 -6.98 3.62
N ILE A 13 -7.72 -6.24 4.47
CA ILE A 13 -7.26 -4.88 4.18
C ILE A 13 -5.74 -4.86 4.19
N MET A 14 -5.18 -4.16 3.22
CA MET A 14 -3.76 -3.87 3.15
C MET A 14 -3.55 -2.41 3.55
N GLY A 15 -2.68 -2.16 4.52
CA GLY A 15 -2.28 -0.84 4.98
C GLY A 15 -0.83 -0.55 4.62
N TRP A 16 -0.58 0.52 3.87
CA TRP A 16 0.78 0.98 3.58
C TRP A 16 1.18 2.02 4.61
N GLY A 17 2.26 1.76 5.34
CA GLY A 17 2.91 2.71 6.23
C GLY A 17 4.35 3.00 5.79
N ASN A 18 4.98 3.98 6.42
CA ASN A 18 6.31 4.41 5.98
C ASN A 18 7.41 3.35 6.14
N LYS A 19 7.22 2.37 7.02
CA LYS A 19 8.22 1.34 7.35
C LYS A 19 7.80 -0.06 6.95
N ALA A 20 6.49 -0.27 6.76
CA ALA A 20 5.94 -1.59 6.51
C ALA A 20 4.61 -1.48 5.76
N ILE A 21 4.28 -2.54 5.03
CA ILE A 21 2.94 -2.83 4.54
C ILE A 21 2.37 -3.91 5.44
N GLU A 22 1.19 -3.68 5.99
CA GLU A 22 0.46 -4.60 6.87
C GLU A 22 -0.73 -5.19 6.11
N ILE A 23 -1.04 -6.47 6.34
CA ILE A 23 -2.28 -7.11 5.90
C ILE A 23 -3.05 -7.52 7.14
N ARG A 24 -4.33 -7.17 7.20
CA ARG A 24 -5.20 -7.48 8.34
C ARG A 24 -6.53 -8.06 7.88
N SER A 25 -7.07 -8.98 8.66
CA SER A 25 -8.45 -9.44 8.53
C SER A 25 -9.42 -8.29 8.82
N VAL A 26 -10.40 -8.09 7.96
CA VAL A 26 -11.43 -7.04 8.12
C VAL A 26 -12.35 -7.36 9.29
N GLU A 27 -12.66 -8.63 9.51
CA GLU A 27 -13.61 -9.08 10.52
C GLU A 27 -13.02 -9.01 11.93
N THR A 28 -11.76 -9.44 12.08
CA THR A 28 -11.13 -9.58 13.42
C THR A 28 -10.10 -8.52 13.72
N GLY A 29 -9.61 -7.79 12.71
CA GLY A 29 -8.47 -6.88 12.82
C GLY A 29 -7.11 -7.59 13.03
N HIS A 30 -7.09 -8.93 13.00
CA HIS A 30 -5.90 -9.73 13.18
C HIS A 30 -4.84 -9.39 12.12
N LEU A 31 -3.57 -9.43 12.52
CA LEU A 31 -2.46 -9.13 11.62
C LEU A 31 -2.05 -10.41 10.88
N ASP A 32 -2.50 -10.53 9.64
CA ASP A 32 -2.27 -11.71 8.81
C ASP A 32 -0.88 -11.70 8.16
N GLY A 33 -0.29 -10.52 7.96
CA GLY A 33 1.06 -10.40 7.37
C GLY A 33 1.67 -9.01 7.45
N VAL A 34 3.01 -8.95 7.41
CA VAL A 34 3.78 -7.70 7.39
C VAL A 34 4.94 -7.81 6.41
N PHE A 35 5.06 -6.85 5.50
CA PHE A 35 6.20 -6.68 4.61
C PHE A 35 6.97 -5.43 5.01
N MET A 36 8.21 -5.59 5.44
CA MET A 36 9.07 -4.48 5.85
C MET A 36 9.74 -3.83 4.64
N HIS A 37 9.74 -2.50 4.58
CA HIS A 37 10.53 -1.78 3.58
C HIS A 37 12.02 -1.81 3.95
N LYS A 38 12.91 -1.93 2.95
CA LYS A 38 14.37 -1.85 3.16
C LYS A 38 14.83 -0.50 3.73
N LYS A 39 14.08 0.57 3.42
CA LYS A 39 14.26 1.93 3.93
C LYS A 39 12.89 2.52 4.20
N ALA A 40 12.80 3.51 5.10
CA ALA A 40 11.56 4.23 5.30
C ALA A 40 11.19 4.99 4.02
N GLN A 41 10.00 4.70 3.49
CA GLN A 41 9.45 5.27 2.27
C GLN A 41 8.29 6.19 2.66
N LYS A 42 8.16 7.37 2.04
CA LYS A 42 7.00 8.25 2.31
C LYS A 42 6.00 8.07 1.17
N LEU A 43 4.94 7.31 1.42
CA LEU A 43 3.85 7.12 0.46
C LEU A 43 3.03 8.42 0.34
N LYS A 44 2.67 8.80 -0.88
CA LYS A 44 1.75 9.92 -1.15
C LYS A 44 0.30 9.44 -1.23
N PHE A 45 0.02 8.48 -2.09
CA PHE A 45 -1.30 7.86 -2.28
C PHE A 45 -1.18 6.51 -3.01
N LEU A 46 -2.30 5.77 -3.05
CA LEU A 46 -2.48 4.57 -3.86
C LEU A 46 -3.35 4.92 -5.07
N CYS A 47 -2.96 4.51 -6.27
CA CYS A 47 -3.81 4.55 -7.47
C CYS A 47 -4.24 3.13 -7.87
N GLU A 48 -5.46 2.98 -8.36
CA GLU A 48 -5.94 1.73 -8.95
C GLU A 48 -5.99 1.86 -10.47
N ARG A 49 -5.46 0.87 -11.20
CA ARG A 49 -5.54 0.78 -12.66
C ARG A 49 -5.68 -0.68 -13.07
N ASN A 50 -6.75 -1.02 -13.80
CA ASN A 50 -7.05 -2.40 -14.24
C ASN A 50 -7.08 -3.41 -13.08
N ASP A 51 -7.83 -3.10 -12.01
CA ASP A 51 -7.96 -3.92 -10.79
C ASP A 51 -6.62 -4.19 -10.06
N LYS A 52 -5.59 -3.38 -10.36
CA LYS A 52 -4.27 -3.45 -9.71
C LYS A 52 -4.02 -2.16 -8.94
N VAL A 53 -3.55 -2.33 -7.71
CA VAL A 53 -3.18 -1.22 -6.82
C VAL A 53 -1.70 -0.88 -7.01
N PHE A 54 -1.40 0.40 -7.24
CA PHE A 54 -0.06 0.95 -7.43
C PHE A 54 0.26 1.99 -6.35
N PRO A 55 1.35 1.82 -5.58
CA PRO A 55 1.80 2.83 -4.62
C PRO A 55 2.64 3.93 -5.29
N HIS A 56 2.41 5.18 -4.90
CA HIS A 56 3.22 6.32 -5.33
C HIS A 56 4.02 6.92 -4.16
N TYR A 57 5.36 6.96 -4.27
CA TYR A 57 6.28 7.40 -3.21
C TYR A 57 6.87 8.78 -3.50
N LEU A 58 6.98 9.64 -2.47
CA LEU A 58 7.35 11.06 -2.58
C LEU A 58 8.79 11.36 -3.02
N ASN A 59 9.64 10.35 -3.24
CA ASN A 59 11.06 10.54 -3.60
C ASN A 59 11.48 9.82 -4.90
N ASP A 60 10.58 9.11 -5.59
CA ASP A 60 10.91 8.44 -6.85
C ASP A 60 10.41 9.27 -8.03
N SER A 61 11.25 10.22 -8.48
CA SER A 61 11.03 10.98 -9.72
C SER A 61 11.00 10.12 -11.00
N LEU A 62 11.19 8.81 -10.88
CA LEU A 62 11.35 7.84 -11.98
C LEU A 62 10.34 6.70 -11.99
N SER A 63 9.41 6.61 -11.05
CA SER A 63 8.44 5.49 -10.99
C SER A 63 7.02 5.98 -10.78
N ASP A 64 6.54 6.84 -11.67
CA ASP A 64 5.14 7.23 -11.72
C ASP A 64 4.37 6.37 -12.75
N PRO A 65 3.94 5.13 -12.43
CA PRO A 65 3.24 4.26 -13.38
C PRO A 65 1.84 4.77 -13.75
N CYS A 66 1.35 5.78 -13.03
CA CYS A 66 0.01 6.35 -13.21
C CYS A 66 0.01 7.60 -14.13
N VAL A 67 1.18 8.11 -14.57
CA VAL A 67 1.29 9.33 -15.41
C VAL A 67 1.73 9.07 -16.87
N SER A 68 2.13 7.84 -17.21
CA SER A 68 2.31 7.46 -18.63
C SER A 68 0.94 7.17 -19.28
N GLY A 69 0.34 8.26 -19.77
CA GLY A 69 -0.66 8.24 -20.84
C GLY A 69 -0.07 7.83 -22.17
#